data_AF-A0A4C1W6T1-F1
#
_entry.id   AF-A0A4C1W6T1-F1
#
_cell.length_a   1.000
_cell.length_b   1.000
_cell.length_c   1.000
_cell.angle_alpha   90.00
_cell.angle_beta   90.00
_cell.angle_gamma   90.00
#
_symmetry.space_group_name_H-M   'P 1'
#
loop_
_entity.id
_entity.type
_entity.pdbx_description
1 polymer ?
#
loop_
_entity_poly.entity_id
_entity_poly.type
_entity_poly.pdbx_seq_one_letter_code
_entity_poly.pdbx_strand_id
1 'polypeptide(L)'
;MGRIDILKKPGNIFNGDEIGMQLCPEIGRLLGEKGEKDFYTISSGKENETITVLCTFSAAGDALPPMIMFPYKIIPAHLLESVPDDWPIEQDEIEKKRKKEARELKKKERERQNEEKKAENERKRQLKQEEFKMKKSKPTKRKKSL
;
A
#
# COMPACT_ATOMS: atom_id res chain seq x y z
N MET A 1 -6.74 -46.66 23.22
CA MET A 1 -5.88 -45.78 22.39
C MET A 1 -5.34 -44.69 23.30
N GLY A 2 -4.14 -44.89 23.83
CA GLY A 2 -3.61 -44.14 24.97
C GLY A 2 -2.52 -43.14 24.58
N ARG A 3 -2.33 -42.14 25.44
CA ARG A 3 -1.35 -41.03 25.41
C ARG A 3 0.10 -41.33 24.93
N ILE A 4 0.50 -42.58 24.77
CA ILE A 4 1.87 -43.00 24.41
C ILE A 4 2.16 -42.82 22.91
N ASP A 5 1.13 -42.84 22.05
CA ASP A 5 1.32 -42.72 20.60
C ASP A 5 1.72 -41.31 20.15
N ILE A 6 1.53 -40.27 20.97
CA ILE A 6 1.91 -38.90 20.61
C ILE A 6 3.43 -38.72 20.52
N LEU A 7 4.17 -39.40 21.41
CA LEU A 7 5.64 -39.39 21.39
C LEU A 7 6.22 -40.11 20.17
N LYS A 8 5.43 -40.94 19.49
CA LYS A 8 5.81 -41.63 18.24
C LYS A 8 5.54 -40.79 16.99
N LYS A 9 4.92 -39.61 17.14
CA LYS A 9 4.57 -38.69 16.03
C LYS A 9 5.04 -37.27 16.36
N PRO A 10 6.37 -37.04 16.44
CA PRO A 10 6.91 -35.73 16.81
C PRO A 10 6.51 -34.61 15.83
N GLY A 11 6.28 -34.94 14.55
CA GLY A 11 5.79 -33.98 13.54
C GLY A 11 4.37 -33.47 13.79
N ASN A 12 3.62 -34.05 14.73
CA ASN A 12 2.27 -33.60 15.10
C ASN A 12 2.26 -32.77 16.39
N ILE A 13 3.41 -32.59 17.04
CA ILE A 13 3.55 -31.81 18.26
C ILE A 13 4.23 -30.50 17.88
N PHE A 14 3.51 -29.39 17.95
CA PHE A 14 4.05 -28.07 17.66
C PHE A 14 4.15 -27.24 18.94
N ASN A 15 5.27 -26.55 19.11
CA ASN A 15 5.43 -25.48 20.08
C ASN A 15 5.59 -24.16 19.34
N GLY A 16 4.95 -23.12 19.83
CA GLY A 16 5.10 -21.77 19.30
C GLY A 16 5.42 -20.81 20.43
N ASP A 17 6.26 -19.82 20.14
CA ASP A 17 6.62 -18.77 21.09
C ASP A 17 6.94 -17.46 20.37
N GLU A 18 6.74 -16.35 21.06
CA GLU A 18 7.00 -15.02 20.53
C GLU A 18 8.43 -14.55 20.80
N ILE A 19 9.01 -13.88 19.81
CA ILE A 19 10.28 -13.16 19.94
C ILE A 19 10.11 -11.70 19.52
N GLY A 20 10.62 -10.79 20.34
CA GLY A 20 10.79 -9.39 19.97
C GLY A 20 12.11 -9.19 19.22
N MET A 21 12.06 -8.75 17.97
CA MET A 21 13.23 -8.41 17.18
C MET A 21 13.38 -6.89 17.06
N GLN A 22 14.47 -6.35 17.61
CA GLN A 22 14.78 -4.93 17.50
C GLN A 22 15.33 -4.61 16.09
N LEU A 23 14.76 -3.60 15.44
CA LEU A 23 15.22 -3.13 14.13
C LEU A 23 16.47 -2.25 14.23
N CYS A 24 16.69 -1.65 15.40
CA CYS A 24 17.87 -0.86 15.71
C CYS A 24 18.48 -1.35 17.03
N PRO A 25 19.16 -2.51 17.04
CA PRO A 25 19.75 -3.05 18.25
C PRO A 25 20.95 -2.19 18.69
N GLU A 26 21.15 -2.10 20.01
CA GLU A 26 22.40 -1.54 20.54
C GLU A 26 23.54 -2.51 20.24
N ILE A 27 24.53 -2.02 19.50
CA ILE A 27 25.69 -2.83 19.12
C ILE A 27 26.65 -2.88 20.32
N GLY A 28 27.15 -4.08 20.63
CA GLY A 28 28.13 -4.27 21.70
C GLY A 28 29.51 -3.68 21.39
N ARG A 29 30.54 -4.22 22.04
CA ARG A 29 31.92 -3.80 21.82
C ARG A 29 32.39 -4.14 20.41
N LEU A 30 32.96 -3.15 19.72
CA LEU A 30 33.55 -3.30 18.40
C LEU A 30 35.07 -3.54 18.53
N LEU A 31 35.65 -4.41 17.68
CA LEU A 31 37.09 -4.70 17.62
C LEU A 31 37.68 -4.17 16.32
N GLY A 32 38.52 -3.14 16.39
CA GLY A 32 39.07 -2.43 15.22
C GLY A 32 40.56 -2.15 15.31
N GLU A 33 41.11 -1.65 14.20
CA GLU A 33 42.51 -1.24 14.16
C GLU A 33 42.79 -0.06 15.08
N LYS A 34 43.97 -0.06 15.69
CA LYS A 34 44.37 0.96 16.65
C LYS A 34 44.55 2.31 15.94
N GLY A 35 43.67 3.27 16.24
CA GLY A 35 43.75 4.65 15.72
C GLY A 35 42.66 5.03 14.73
N GLU A 36 41.77 4.10 14.37
CA GLU A 36 40.61 4.37 13.52
C GLU A 36 39.53 5.15 14.28
N LYS A 37 39.09 6.28 13.70
CA LYS A 37 38.19 7.24 14.37
C LYS A 37 36.70 7.00 14.06
N ASP A 38 36.38 6.54 12.85
CA ASP A 38 35.01 6.33 12.35
C ASP A 38 34.64 4.84 12.36
N PHE A 39 34.90 4.18 13.48
CA PHE A 39 34.80 2.72 13.60
C PHE A 39 33.36 2.19 13.76
N TYR A 40 32.36 3.08 13.76
CA TYR A 40 30.95 2.75 13.92
C TYR A 40 30.09 3.48 12.89
N THR A 41 28.98 2.84 12.51
CA THR A 41 27.95 3.46 11.67
C THR A 41 26.76 3.82 12.53
N ILE A 42 26.26 5.05 12.38
CA ILE A 42 24.98 5.44 12.99
C ILE A 42 23.87 4.75 12.20
N SER A 43 23.11 3.88 12.87
CA SER A 43 21.93 3.27 12.27
C SER A 43 20.91 4.35 11.92
N SER A 44 20.35 4.30 10.71
CA SER A 44 19.28 5.19 10.26
C SER A 44 17.89 4.80 10.79
N GLY A 45 17.80 3.70 11.54
CA GLY A 45 16.55 3.15 12.07
C GLY A 45 16.01 3.95 13.26
N LYS A 46 14.71 3.79 13.54
CA LYS A 46 14.09 4.39 14.72
C LYS A 46 14.54 3.65 15.97
N GLU A 47 15.12 4.40 16.91
CA GLU A 47 15.52 3.88 18.21
C GLU A 47 14.29 3.29 18.94
N ASN A 48 14.44 2.05 19.43
CA ASN A 48 13.38 1.25 20.10
C ASN A 48 12.27 0.69 19.21
N GLU A 49 12.41 0.69 17.89
CA GLU A 49 11.47 -0.04 17.04
C GLU A 49 11.70 -1.55 17.12
N THR A 50 10.66 -2.29 17.51
CA THR A 50 10.69 -3.74 17.68
C THR A 50 9.52 -4.34 16.91
N ILE A 51 9.79 -5.38 16.13
CA ILE A 51 8.76 -6.24 15.53
C ILE A 51 8.59 -7.47 16.40
N THR A 52 7.37 -7.97 16.51
CA THR A 52 7.12 -9.24 17.20
C THR A 52 6.96 -10.33 16.17
N VAL A 53 7.70 -11.41 16.32
CA VAL A 53 7.65 -12.57 15.44
C VAL A 53 7.19 -13.77 16.26
N LEU A 54 6.11 -14.42 15.85
CA LEU A 54 5.70 -15.70 16.40
C LEU A 54 6.31 -16.81 15.53
N CYS A 55 7.18 -17.61 16.14
CA CYS A 55 7.80 -18.76 15.48
C CYS A 55 7.15 -20.03 16.00
N THR A 56 6.91 -21.00 15.12
CA THR A 56 6.31 -22.29 15.50
C THR A 56 7.09 -23.45 14.90
N PHE A 57 7.47 -24.41 15.75
CA PHE A 57 8.30 -25.55 15.39
C PHE A 57 7.67 -26.86 15.85
N SER A 58 7.80 -27.91 15.06
CA SER A 58 7.43 -29.27 15.46
C SER A 58 8.51 -29.90 16.32
N ALA A 59 8.16 -30.91 17.12
CA ALA A 59 9.15 -31.73 17.83
C ALA A 59 10.02 -32.57 16.89
N ALA A 60 9.67 -32.66 15.59
CA ALA A 60 10.52 -33.25 14.55
C ALA A 60 11.51 -32.24 13.95
N GLY A 61 11.38 -30.96 14.27
CA GLY A 61 12.23 -29.87 13.77
C GLY A 61 11.66 -29.11 12.58
N ASP A 62 10.45 -29.41 12.13
CA ASP A 62 9.80 -28.67 11.04
C ASP A 62 9.39 -27.27 11.52
N ALA A 63 9.62 -26.25 10.71
CA ALA A 63 9.18 -24.89 11.00
C ALA A 63 7.94 -24.55 10.17
N LEU A 64 6.94 -23.95 10.81
CA LEU A 64 5.85 -23.29 10.10
C LEU A 64 6.28 -21.88 9.69
N PRO A 65 5.69 -21.30 8.63
CA PRO A 65 5.84 -19.89 8.31
C PRO A 65 5.66 -19.01 9.56
N PRO A 66 6.65 -18.19 9.95
CA PRO A 66 6.51 -17.32 11.10
C PRO A 66 5.48 -16.21 10.84
N MET A 67 4.76 -15.82 11.89
CA MET A 67 3.84 -14.68 11.82
C MET A 67 4.60 -13.43 12.26
N ILE A 68 4.73 -12.45 11.36
CA ILE A 68 5.38 -11.18 11.64
C ILE A 68 4.32 -10.12 11.95
N MET A 69 4.35 -9.60 13.18
CA MET A 69 3.48 -8.53 13.63
C MET A 69 4.25 -7.21 13.62
N PHE A 70 3.86 -6.34 12.68
CA PHE A 70 4.39 -4.99 12.61
C PHE A 70 3.63 -4.05 13.57
N PRO A 71 4.30 -3.07 14.20
CA PRO A 71 3.65 -2.09 15.09
C PRO A 71 2.76 -1.08 14.32
N TYR A 72 2.68 -1.19 13.00
CA TYR A 72 1.95 -0.25 12.15
C TYR A 72 0.47 -0.63 12.01
N LYS A 73 -0.39 0.38 12.06
CA LYS A 73 -1.80 0.24 11.63
C LYS A 73 -1.92 0.01 10.12
N ILE A 74 -0.93 0.46 9.34
CA ILE A 74 -0.85 0.30 7.89
C ILE A 74 0.55 -0.20 7.57
N ILE A 75 0.65 -1.39 7.00
CA ILE A 75 1.93 -1.96 6.54
C ILE A 75 2.38 -1.17 5.30
N PRO A 76 3.57 -0.53 5.32
CA PRO A 76 4.14 0.15 4.16
C PRO A 76 4.30 -0.78 2.95
N ALA A 77 4.13 -0.25 1.74
CA ALA A 77 4.16 -1.04 0.50
C ALA A 77 5.49 -1.80 0.30
N HIS A 78 6.62 -1.17 0.61
CA HIS A 78 7.93 -1.80 0.49
C HIS A 78 8.12 -3.02 1.42
N LEU A 79 7.40 -3.06 2.56
CA LEU A 79 7.43 -4.25 3.42
C LEU A 79 6.62 -5.39 2.81
N LEU A 80 5.47 -5.09 2.18
CA LEU A 80 4.67 -6.11 1.49
C LEU A 80 5.43 -6.75 0.33
N GLU A 81 6.27 -6.00 -0.38
CA GLU A 81 7.12 -6.50 -1.46
C GLU A 81 8.25 -7.41 -0.96
N SER A 82 8.62 -7.30 0.32
CA SER A 82 9.67 -8.13 0.93
C SER A 82 9.15 -9.45 1.51
N VAL A 83 7.83 -9.59 1.68
CA VAL A 83 7.21 -10.81 2.20
C VAL A 83 7.11 -11.85 1.08
N PRO A 84 7.47 -13.13 1.32
CA PRO A 84 7.29 -14.19 0.34
C PRO A 84 5.84 -14.31 -0.16
N ASP A 85 5.67 -14.59 -1.45
CA ASP A 85 4.35 -14.65 -2.11
C ASP A 85 3.41 -15.72 -1.50
N ASP A 86 3.97 -16.76 -0.88
CA ASP A 86 3.25 -17.86 -0.27
C ASP A 86 2.75 -17.56 1.16
N TRP A 87 3.14 -16.41 1.73
CA TRP A 87 2.68 -16.03 3.07
C TRP A 87 1.33 -15.32 3.05
N PRO A 88 0.39 -15.74 3.92
CA PRO A 88 -0.87 -15.03 4.08
C PRO A 88 -0.63 -13.68 4.76
N ILE A 89 -0.97 -12.59 4.07
CA ILE A 89 -0.88 -11.23 4.60
C ILE A 89 -2.27 -10.75 5.02
N GLU A 90 -2.46 -10.55 6.31
CA GLU A 90 -3.68 -9.95 6.83
C GLU A 90 -3.59 -8.42 6.79
N GLN A 91 -4.53 -7.79 6.08
CA GLN A 91 -4.64 -6.33 5.99
C GLN A 91 -5.87 -5.86 6.76
N ASP A 92 -5.74 -4.75 7.51
CA ASP A 92 -6.81 -4.14 8.28
C ASP A 92 -8.07 -3.91 7.41
N GLU A 93 -9.21 -4.45 7.86
CA GLU A 93 -10.53 -4.28 7.22
C GLU A 93 -10.90 -2.79 7.08
N ILE A 94 -10.47 -1.96 8.03
CA ILE A 94 -10.67 -0.50 7.97
C ILE A 94 -9.96 0.08 6.74
N GLU A 95 -8.76 -0.41 6.41
CA GLU A 95 -8.00 0.07 5.27
C GLU A 95 -8.57 -0.43 3.93
N LYS A 96 -9.04 -1.68 3.87
CA LYS A 96 -9.78 -2.18 2.70
C LYS A 96 -10.99 -1.30 2.40
N LYS A 97 -11.73 -0.92 3.45
CA LYS A 97 -12.87 -0.01 3.35
C LYS A 97 -12.45 1.38 2.85
N ARG A 98 -11.41 1.98 3.43
CA ARG A 98 -10.89 3.30 3.01
C ARG A 98 -10.39 3.32 1.56
N LYS A 99 -9.64 2.31 1.12
CA LYS A 99 -9.17 2.18 -0.27
C LYS A 99 -10.34 2.05 -1.24
N LYS A 100 -11.38 1.29 -0.87
CA LYS A 100 -12.60 1.14 -1.66
C LYS A 100 -13.35 2.47 -1.77
N GLU A 101 -13.57 3.16 -0.65
CA GLU A 101 -14.21 4.48 -0.62
C GLU A 101 -13.44 5.52 -1.44
N ALA A 102 -12.10 5.54 -1.35
CA ALA A 102 -11.27 6.44 -2.13
C ALA A 102 -11.32 6.15 -3.65
N ARG A 103 -11.38 4.88 -4.05
CA ARG A 103 -11.55 4.48 -5.46
C ARG A 103 -12.92 4.92 -5.99
N GLU A 104 -13.98 4.72 -5.22
CA GLU A 104 -15.33 5.17 -5.57
C GLU A 104 -15.42 6.70 -5.68
N LEU A 105 -14.78 7.43 -4.76
CA LEU A 105 -14.73 8.89 -4.81
C LEU A 105 -14.03 9.39 -6.07
N LYS A 106 -12.85 8.82 -6.39
CA LYS A 106 -12.11 9.14 -7.63
C LYS A 106 -12.91 8.82 -8.89
N LYS A 107 -13.70 7.74 -8.87
CA LYS A 107 -14.56 7.37 -10.00
C LYS A 107 -15.68 8.40 -10.19
N LYS A 108 -16.39 8.77 -9.10
CA LYS A 108 -17.43 9.80 -9.13
C LYS A 108 -16.90 11.15 -9.58
N GLU A 109 -15.70 11.53 -9.13
CA GLU A 109 -15.08 12.80 -9.53
C GLU A 109 -14.73 12.81 -11.03
N ARG A 110 -14.22 11.70 -11.58
CA ARG A 110 -14.01 11.55 -13.04
C ARG A 110 -15.30 11.60 -13.83
N GLU A 111 -16.36 10.98 -13.34
CA GLU A 111 -17.69 11.02 -13.98
C GLU A 111 -18.22 12.45 -14.01
N ARG A 112 -18.15 13.18 -12.89
CA ARG A 112 -18.55 14.59 -12.81
C ARG A 112 -17.77 15.48 -13.78
N GLN A 113 -16.45 15.32 -13.83
CA GLN A 113 -15.62 16.07 -14.79
C GLN A 113 -15.95 15.75 -16.25
N ASN A 114 -16.30 14.51 -16.55
CA ASN A 114 -16.71 14.12 -17.91
C ASN A 114 -18.07 14.71 -18.29
N GLU A 115 -19.02 14.75 -17.34
CA GLU A 115 -20.32 15.39 -17.52
C GLU A 115 -20.19 16.90 -17.72
N GLU A 116 -19.39 17.58 -16.89
CA GLU A 116 -19.09 19.01 -17.00
C GLU A 116 -18.48 19.33 -18.38
N LYS A 117 -17.48 18.54 -18.82
CA LYS A 117 -16.88 18.67 -20.16
C LYS A 117 -17.88 18.44 -21.29
N LYS A 118 -18.80 17.49 -21.12
CA LYS A 118 -19.84 17.21 -22.12
C LYS A 118 -20.83 18.37 -22.24
N ALA A 119 -21.30 18.90 -21.10
CA ALA A 119 -22.20 20.06 -21.06
C ALA A 119 -21.55 21.32 -21.63
N GLU A 120 -20.26 21.56 -21.35
CA GLU A 120 -19.51 22.68 -21.91
C GLU A 120 -19.40 22.57 -23.45
N ASN A 121 -19.08 21.39 -23.96
CA ASN A 121 -19.02 21.14 -25.40
C ASN A 121 -20.37 21.35 -26.07
N GLU A 122 -21.47 21.02 -25.41
CA GLU A 122 -22.82 21.23 -25.92
C GLU A 122 -23.19 22.72 -25.95
N ARG A 123 -22.91 23.48 -24.88
CA ARG A 123 -23.07 24.95 -24.87
C ARG A 123 -22.26 25.63 -25.97
N LYS A 124 -21.00 25.23 -26.17
CA LYS A 124 -20.15 25.75 -27.26
C LYS A 124 -20.74 25.46 -28.64
N ARG A 125 -21.38 24.30 -28.84
CA ARG A 125 -22.09 23.95 -30.09
C ARG A 125 -23.32 24.83 -30.31
N GLN A 126 -24.12 25.06 -29.27
CA GLN A 126 -25.32 25.91 -29.34
C GLN A 126 -24.94 27.36 -29.68
N LEU A 127 -23.95 27.95 -28.99
CA LEU A 127 -23.46 29.30 -29.27
C LEU A 127 -22.95 29.44 -30.71
N LYS A 128 -22.18 28.46 -31.21
CA LYS A 128 -21.76 28.45 -32.62
C LYS A 128 -22.93 28.43 -33.60
N GLN A 129 -23.99 27.67 -33.30
CA GLN A 129 -25.19 27.63 -34.14
C GLN A 129 -25.94 28.97 -34.12
N GLU A 130 -26.05 29.62 -32.96
CA GLU A 130 -26.66 30.95 -32.83
C GLU A 130 -25.86 32.04 -33.55
N GLU A 131 -24.54 32.04 -33.40
CA GLU A 131 -23.65 32.94 -34.16
C GLU A 131 -23.80 32.76 -35.67
N PHE A 132 -23.90 31.51 -36.14
CA PHE A 132 -24.09 31.20 -37.56
C PHE A 132 -25.44 31.70 -38.07
N LYS A 133 -26.51 31.54 -37.29
CA LYS A 133 -27.85 32.07 -37.62
C LYS A 133 -27.84 33.60 -37.70
N MET A 134 -27.21 34.28 -36.75
CA MET A 134 -27.06 35.75 -36.75
C MET A 134 -26.25 36.27 -37.95
N LYS A 135 -25.22 35.55 -38.38
CA LYS A 135 -24.43 35.94 -39.57
C LYS A 135 -25.25 35.82 -40.87
N LYS A 136 -26.19 34.88 -40.96
CA LYS A 136 -27.09 34.73 -42.12
C LYS A 136 -28.24 35.75 -42.17
N SER A 137 -28.67 36.31 -41.04
CA SER A 137 -29.77 37.29 -41.00
C SER A 137 -29.36 38.74 -41.26
N LYS A 138 -28.05 39.04 -41.34
CA LYS A 138 -27.58 40.39 -41.66
C LYS A 138 -27.92 40.75 -43.12
N PRO A 139 -28.60 41.88 -43.38
CA PRO A 139 -29.05 42.24 -44.72
C PRO A 139 -27.84 42.55 -45.61
N THR A 140 -27.79 41.90 -46.78
CA THR A 140 -26.83 42.23 -47.83
C THR A 140 -27.14 43.63 -48.35
N LYS A 141 -26.28 44.61 -48.04
CA LYS A 141 -26.38 45.95 -48.64
C LYS A 141 -26.22 45.81 -50.16
N ARG A 142 -27.34 45.78 -50.90
CA ARG A 142 -27.34 45.99 -52.35
C ARG A 142 -26.85 47.41 -52.60
N LYS A 143 -25.63 47.54 -53.14
CA LYS A 143 -25.16 48.80 -53.72
C LYS A 143 -26.12 49.16 -54.86
N LYS A 144 -26.87 50.25 -54.72
CA LYS A 144 -27.55 50.89 -55.85
C LYS A 144 -26.47 51.46 -56.75
N SER A 145 -26.33 50.92 -57.96
CA SER A 145 -25.53 51.51 -59.04
C SER A 145 -26.29 52.70 -59.63
N LEU A 146 -25.53 53.75 -59.93
CA LEU A 146 -25.91 54.97 -60.65
C LEU A 146 -26.50 54.68 -62.03
#